data_AF-A0A7X3DKH4-F1
#
_entry.id   AF-A0A7X3DKH4-F1
#
_cell.length_a   1.000
_cell.length_b   1.000
_cell.length_c   1.000
_cell.angle_alpha   90.00
_cell.angle_beta   90.00
_cell.angle_gamma   90.00
#
_symmetry.space_group_name_H-M   'P 1'
#
loop_
_entity.id
_entity.type
_entity.pdbx_description
1 polymer ?
#
loop_
_entity_poly.entity_id
_entity_poly.type
_entity_poly.pdbx_seq_one_letter_code
_entity_poly.pdbx_strand_id
1 'polypeptide(L)'
;MDRRDYTDRVLSSLRRVTEKEREAIRSELDGHIEDHMEALRELGYDEELAEERAIAAMGEPDEVGRELNRQYTGWGWVLVSRAAVVLTVVLCAQALLALGILGWLLIASPPVFIRMNRLHIPLWQQRSGWISAFQLETTSCGFTGSA
;
A
#
# COMPACT_ATOMS: atom_id res chain seq x y z
N MET A 1 -47.27 9.48 14.39
CA MET A 1 -45.88 9.67 14.84
C MET A 1 -45.35 10.82 14.00
N ASP A 2 -44.79 11.85 14.62
CA ASP A 2 -44.18 13.00 13.91
C ASP A 2 -42.81 12.56 13.34
N ARG A 3 -42.35 13.16 12.23
CA ARG A 3 -41.01 12.93 11.66
C ARG A 3 -39.89 13.04 12.70
N ARG A 4 -40.01 13.94 13.69
CA ARG A 4 -39.02 14.09 14.78
C ARG A 4 -38.96 12.86 15.67
N ASP A 5 -40.11 12.32 16.05
CA ASP A 5 -40.19 11.09 16.86
C ASP A 5 -39.60 9.89 16.10
N TYR A 6 -39.82 9.84 14.78
CA TYR A 6 -39.25 8.83 13.91
C TYR A 6 -37.72 8.91 13.89
N THR A 7 -37.18 10.10 13.58
CA THR A 7 -35.73 10.34 13.53
C THR A 7 -35.07 10.03 14.87
N ASP A 8 -35.66 10.46 15.99
CA ASP A 8 -35.12 10.18 17.33
C ASP A 8 -35.10 8.67 17.66
N ARG A 9 -36.13 7.92 17.26
CA ARG A 9 -36.12 6.45 17.39
C ARG A 9 -35.01 5.81 16.57
N VAL A 10 -34.85 6.19 15.31
CA VAL A 10 -33.76 5.68 14.45
C VAL A 10 -32.41 5.97 15.11
N LEU A 11 -32.19 7.20 15.57
CA LEU A 11 -30.95 7.62 16.22
C LEU A 11 -30.68 6.89 17.56
N SER A 12 -31.72 6.50 18.30
CA SER A 12 -31.58 5.78 19.57
C SER A 12 -30.93 4.39 19.42
N SER A 13 -31.08 3.79 18.23
CA SER A 13 -30.48 2.49 17.91
C SER A 13 -28.97 2.58 17.62
N LEU A 14 -28.47 3.78 17.30
CA LEU A 14 -27.08 4.01 16.89
C LEU A 14 -26.16 4.13 18.12
N ARG A 15 -25.38 3.07 18.38
CA ARG A 15 -24.50 2.98 19.56
C ARG A 15 -23.09 3.53 19.37
N ARG A 16 -22.59 3.61 18.13
CA ARG A 16 -21.17 3.90 17.81
C ARG A 16 -20.98 5.09 16.87
N VAL A 17 -21.92 6.02 16.85
CA VAL A 17 -21.83 7.26 16.06
C VAL A 17 -21.37 8.42 16.94
N THR A 18 -20.49 9.27 16.39
CA THR A 18 -20.11 10.53 17.02
C THR A 18 -21.25 11.54 16.95
N GLU A 19 -21.22 12.59 17.78
CA GLU A 19 -22.26 13.65 17.75
C GLU A 19 -22.36 14.34 16.39
N LYS A 20 -21.24 14.53 15.68
CA LYS A 20 -21.25 15.11 14.33
C LYS A 20 -21.92 14.19 13.31
N GLU A 21 -21.66 12.89 13.39
CA GLU A 21 -22.31 11.91 12.52
C GLU A 21 -23.78 11.77 12.86
N ARG A 22 -24.15 11.82 14.15
CA ARG A 22 -25.54 11.83 14.60
C ARG A 22 -26.31 13.01 14.01
N GLU A 23 -25.71 14.21 13.99
CA GLU A 23 -26.31 15.40 13.38
C GLU A 23 -26.43 15.27 11.86
N ALA A 24 -25.39 14.74 11.20
CA ALA A 24 -25.42 14.51 9.76
C ALA A 24 -26.53 13.53 9.37
N ILE A 25 -26.66 12.41 10.11
CA ILE A 25 -27.71 11.41 9.90
C ILE A 25 -29.09 12.02 10.16
N ARG A 26 -29.25 12.86 11.19
CA ARG A 26 -30.50 13.59 11.44
C ARG A 26 -30.88 14.46 10.25
N SER A 27 -29.93 15.28 9.77
CA SER A 27 -30.17 16.16 8.63
C SER A 27 -30.49 15.40 7.35
N GLU A 28 -29.87 14.24 7.13
CA GLU A 28 -30.14 13.39 5.98
C GLU A 28 -31.54 12.76 6.06
N LEU A 29 -31.91 12.21 7.22
CA LEU A 29 -33.24 11.64 7.48
C LEU A 29 -34.34 12.69 7.31
N ASP A 30 -34.17 13.86 7.91
CA ASP A 30 -35.15 14.94 7.80
C ASP A 30 -35.28 15.43 6.34
N GLY A 31 -34.17 15.52 5.60
CA GLY A 31 -34.19 15.84 4.18
C GLY A 31 -34.92 14.79 3.34
N HIS A 32 -34.67 13.50 3.59
CA HIS A 32 -35.34 12.40 2.88
C HIS A 32 -36.86 12.37 3.11
N ILE A 33 -37.30 12.69 4.32
CA ILE A 33 -38.73 12.81 4.65
C ILE A 33 -39.32 14.04 3.96
N GLU A 34 -38.62 15.17 3.96
CA GLU A 34 -39.06 16.39 3.28
C GLU A 34 -39.22 16.18 1.76
N ASP A 35 -38.27 15.49 1.12
CA ASP A 35 -38.33 15.15 -0.31
C ASP A 35 -39.56 14.26 -0.61
N HIS A 36 -39.87 13.30 0.26
CA HIS A 36 -41.09 12.48 0.13
C HIS A 36 -42.37 13.29 0.34
N MET A 37 -42.39 14.20 1.31
CA MET A 37 -43.53 15.09 1.53
C MET A 37 -43.72 16.07 0.37
N GLU A 38 -42.65 16.61 -0.20
CA GLU A 38 -42.72 17.48 -1.38
C GLU A 38 -43.30 16.73 -2.59
N ALA A 39 -42.82 15.51 -2.86
CA ALA A 39 -43.38 14.66 -3.92
C ALA A 39 -44.88 14.37 -3.72
N LEU A 40 -45.34 14.20 -2.47
CA LEU A 40 -46.75 13.99 -2.15
C LEU A 40 -47.57 15.28 -2.23
N ARG A 41 -46.99 16.42 -1.87
CA ARG A 41 -47.62 17.74 -2.03
C ARG A 41 -47.80 18.12 -3.49
N GLU A 42 -46.84 17.80 -4.36
CA GLU A 42 -46.98 17.95 -5.82
C GLU A 42 -48.13 17.11 -6.39
N LEU A 43 -48.42 15.96 -5.78
CA LEU A 43 -49.56 15.10 -6.13
C LEU A 43 -50.89 15.60 -5.54
N GLY A 44 -50.90 16.72 -4.81
CA GLY A 44 -52.09 17.35 -4.25
C GLY A 44 -52.60 16.74 -2.95
N TYR A 45 -51.75 15.99 -2.22
CA TYR A 45 -52.08 15.52 -0.89
C TYR A 45 -51.98 16.64 0.15
N ASP A 46 -52.82 16.56 1.19
CA ASP A 46 -52.76 17.43 2.36
C ASP A 46 -51.46 17.18 3.16
N GLU A 47 -50.95 18.19 3.85
CA GLU A 47 -49.68 18.17 4.58
C GLU A 47 -49.63 17.04 5.62
N GLU A 48 -50.68 16.87 6.44
CA GLU A 48 -50.72 15.80 7.45
C GLU A 48 -50.69 14.41 6.81
N LEU A 49 -51.41 14.25 5.71
CA LEU A 49 -51.49 12.97 5.00
C LEU A 49 -50.18 12.67 4.25
N ALA A 50 -49.51 13.72 3.76
CA ALA A 50 -48.21 13.63 3.11
C ALA A 50 -47.13 13.19 4.11
N GLU A 51 -47.13 13.75 5.33
CA GLU A 51 -46.20 13.37 6.38
C GLU A 51 -46.40 11.92 6.81
N GLU A 52 -47.64 11.49 7.08
CA GLU A 52 -47.93 10.10 7.47
C GLU A 52 -47.47 9.11 6.39
N ARG A 53 -47.73 9.42 5.12
CA ARG A 53 -47.32 8.60 3.96
C ARG A 53 -45.81 8.61 3.76
N ALA A 54 -45.15 9.75 3.96
CA ALA A 54 -43.69 9.88 3.86
C ALA A 54 -43.00 9.04 4.93
N ILE A 55 -43.46 9.12 6.19
CA ILE A 55 -42.93 8.30 7.28
C ILE A 55 -43.21 6.81 7.05
N ALA A 56 -44.41 6.46 6.60
CA ALA A 56 -44.76 5.08 6.29
C ALA A 56 -43.89 4.49 5.14
N ALA A 57 -43.49 5.33 4.18
CA ALA A 57 -42.59 4.92 3.10
C ALA A 57 -41.15 4.63 3.58
N MET A 58 -40.72 5.26 4.69
CA MET A 58 -39.39 5.05 5.29
C MET A 58 -39.27 3.69 6.00
N GLY A 59 -40.38 3.07 6.39
CA GLY A 59 -40.43 1.79 7.09
C GLY A 59 -40.38 1.92 8.61
N GLU A 60 -40.10 0.83 9.31
CA GLU A 60 -40.06 0.83 10.78
C GLU A 60 -38.74 1.41 11.32
N PRO A 61 -38.78 2.40 12.23
CA PRO A 61 -37.58 3.12 12.69
C PRO A 61 -36.56 2.20 13.38
N ASP A 62 -37.04 1.17 14.08
CA ASP A 62 -36.17 0.20 14.78
C ASP A 62 -35.41 -0.71 13.81
N GLU A 63 -36.01 -1.00 12.65
CA GLU A 63 -35.37 -1.79 11.59
C GLU A 63 -34.35 -0.97 10.82
N VAL A 64 -34.74 0.23 10.39
CA VAL A 64 -33.84 1.18 9.72
C VAL A 64 -32.63 1.49 10.61
N GLY A 65 -32.88 1.77 11.89
CA GLY A 65 -31.84 2.00 12.87
C GLY A 65 -30.90 0.82 13.08
N ARG A 66 -31.45 -0.41 13.13
CA ARG A 66 -30.65 -1.64 13.23
C ARG A 66 -29.73 -1.84 12.04
N GLU A 67 -30.22 -1.60 10.83
CA GLU A 67 -29.42 -1.74 9.61
C GLU A 67 -28.34 -0.66 9.52
N LEU A 68 -28.67 0.61 9.81
CA LEU A 68 -27.68 1.67 9.94
C LEU A 68 -26.60 1.30 10.97
N ASN A 69 -27.00 0.86 12.17
CA ASN A 69 -26.05 0.48 13.21
C ASN A 69 -25.14 -0.69 12.78
N ARG A 70 -25.64 -1.62 11.95
CA ARG A 70 -24.83 -2.70 11.37
C ARG A 70 -23.76 -2.16 10.41
N GLN A 71 -24.13 -1.23 9.53
CA GLN A 71 -23.20 -0.60 8.59
C GLN A 71 -22.11 0.19 9.32
N TYR A 72 -22.49 1.00 10.30
CA TYR A 72 -21.54 1.78 11.12
C TYR A 72 -20.64 0.90 12.00
N THR A 73 -21.11 -0.26 12.46
CA THR A 73 -20.28 -1.22 13.22
C THR A 73 -19.19 -1.88 12.34
N GLY A 74 -19.42 -1.98 11.02
CA GLY A 74 -18.45 -2.55 10.06
C GLY A 74 -17.28 -1.64 9.71
N TRP A 75 -17.44 -0.32 9.84
CA TRP A 75 -16.45 0.68 9.42
C TRP A 75 -15.12 0.59 10.18
N GLY A 76 -15.16 0.20 11.46
CA GLY A 76 -13.94 -0.03 12.25
C GLY A 76 -13.01 -1.07 11.62
N TRP A 77 -13.56 -2.13 11.02
CA TRP A 77 -12.78 -3.16 10.33
C TRP A 77 -12.14 -2.66 9.04
N VAL A 78 -12.77 -1.71 8.35
CA VAL A 78 -12.21 -1.08 7.14
C VAL A 78 -10.98 -0.26 7.52
N LEU A 79 -11.06 0.55 8.58
CA LEU A 79 -9.92 1.36 9.04
C LEU A 79 -8.75 0.48 9.51
N VAL A 80 -9.05 -0.59 10.26
CA VAL A 80 -8.05 -1.59 10.69
C VAL A 80 -7.39 -2.28 9.48
N SER A 81 -8.19 -2.67 8.48
CA SER A 81 -7.67 -3.31 7.26
C SER A 81 -6.75 -2.37 6.48
N ARG A 82 -7.11 -1.09 6.36
CA ARG A 82 -6.25 -0.08 5.71
C ARG A 82 -4.96 0.14 6.49
N ALA A 83 -5.03 0.22 7.82
CA ALA A 83 -3.85 0.34 8.67
C ALA A 83 -2.91 -0.87 8.52
N ALA A 84 -3.45 -2.08 8.47
CA ALA A 84 -2.68 -3.31 8.25
C ALA A 84 -1.99 -3.34 6.87
N VAL A 85 -2.68 -2.88 5.81
CA VAL A 85 -2.09 -2.73 4.48
C VAL A 85 -0.93 -1.74 4.50
N VAL A 86 -1.13 -0.55 5.09
CA VAL A 86 -0.06 0.46 5.19
C VAL A 86 1.14 -0.08 5.97
N LEU A 87 0.90 -0.74 7.11
CA LEU A 87 1.96 -1.37 7.90
C LEU A 87 2.74 -2.40 7.09
N THR A 88 2.03 -3.25 6.33
CA THR A 88 2.66 -4.27 5.48
C THR A 88 3.54 -3.62 4.40
N VAL A 89 3.06 -2.57 3.75
CA VAL A 89 3.83 -1.82 2.74
C VAL A 89 5.09 -1.21 3.35
N VAL A 90 4.99 -0.61 4.55
CA VAL A 90 6.13 -0.03 5.26
C VAL A 90 7.17 -1.09 5.61
N LEU A 91 6.74 -2.24 6.12
CA LEU A 91 7.65 -3.36 6.43
C LEU A 91 8.34 -3.91 5.19
N CYS A 92 7.62 -4.05 4.07
CA CYS A 92 8.20 -4.45 2.79
C CYS A 92 9.24 -3.43 2.29
N ALA A 93 8.94 -2.13 2.38
CA ALA A 93 9.89 -1.09 2.02
C ALA A 93 11.15 -1.14 2.90
N GLN A 94 10.98 -1.32 4.22
CA GLN A 94 12.10 -1.48 5.14
C GLN A 94 12.95 -2.72 4.83
N ALA A 95 12.32 -3.85 4.50
CA ALA A 95 13.02 -5.08 4.14
C ALA A 95 13.83 -4.91 2.83
N LEU A 96 13.26 -4.27 1.81
CA LEU A 96 13.95 -3.98 0.55
C LEU A 96 15.14 -3.03 0.77
N LEU A 97 14.97 -1.99 1.58
CA LEU A 97 16.06 -1.08 1.95
C LEU A 97 17.16 -1.80 2.75
N ALA A 98 16.80 -2.64 3.71
CA ALA A 98 17.75 -3.41 4.49
C ALA A 98 18.53 -4.42 3.63
N LEU A 99 17.87 -5.11 2.69
CA LEU A 99 18.51 -6.01 1.74
C LEU A 99 19.42 -5.26 0.75
N GLY A 100 19.00 -4.07 0.30
CA GLY A 100 19.82 -3.21 -0.56
C GLY A 100 21.09 -2.72 0.15
N ILE A 101 20.97 -2.25 1.39
CA ILE A 101 22.11 -1.81 2.21
C ILE A 101 23.04 -2.98 2.56
N LEU A 102 22.48 -4.13 2.92
CA LEU A 102 23.25 -5.34 3.24
C LEU A 102 23.99 -5.88 2.00
N GLY A 103 23.33 -5.92 0.84
CA GLY A 103 23.95 -6.30 -0.43
C GLY A 103 25.07 -5.34 -0.82
N TRP A 104 24.86 -4.03 -0.63
CA TRP A 104 25.89 -3.02 -0.89
C TRP A 104 27.10 -3.19 0.04
N LEU A 105 26.90 -3.45 1.34
CA LEU A 105 27.99 -3.68 2.30
C LEU A 105 28.78 -4.97 2.01
N LEU A 106 28.10 -6.03 1.54
CA LEU A 106 28.75 -7.29 1.14
C LEU A 106 29.57 -7.14 -0.15
N ILE A 107 29.11 -6.33 -1.10
CA ILE A 107 29.81 -6.08 -2.38
C ILE A 107 30.93 -5.03 -2.22
N ALA A 108 30.69 -4.00 -1.39
CA ALA A 108 31.64 -2.91 -1.14
C ALA A 108 32.72 -3.26 -0.12
N SER A 109 32.61 -4.40 0.57
CA SER A 109 33.73 -4.97 1.33
C SER A 109 34.65 -5.70 0.34
N PRO A 110 35.81 -5.15 -0.07
CA PRO A 110 36.80 -5.96 -0.77
C PRO A 110 37.12 -7.16 0.12
N PRO A 111 37.16 -8.38 -0.44
CA PRO A 111 37.35 -9.54 0.39
C PRO A 111 38.71 -9.40 1.09
N VAL A 112 38.69 -9.54 2.42
CA VAL A 112 39.89 -9.70 3.30
C VAL A 112 40.82 -10.81 2.78
N PHE A 113 40.37 -11.57 1.79
CA PHE A 113 41.09 -12.55 0.98
C PHE A 113 42.33 -12.04 0.22
N ILE A 114 42.56 -10.71 0.08
CA ILE A 114 43.80 -10.20 -0.53
C ILE A 114 45.03 -10.29 0.42
N ARG A 115 44.85 -10.60 1.72
CA ARG A 115 45.99 -10.69 2.67
C ARG A 115 46.70 -12.05 2.71
N MET A 116 46.14 -13.13 2.16
CA MET A 116 46.72 -14.48 2.30
C MET A 116 47.22 -15.13 1.01
N ASN A 117 47.17 -14.46 -0.15
CA ASN A 117 47.76 -14.96 -1.40
C ASN A 117 49.09 -14.27 -1.78
N ARG A 118 49.90 -13.90 -0.77
CA ARG A 118 51.27 -13.37 -0.97
C ARG A 118 52.34 -14.33 -0.41
N LEU A 119 52.08 -15.64 -0.43
CA LEU A 119 53.05 -16.64 0.03
C LEU A 119 53.19 -17.88 -0.88
N HIS A 120 52.56 -17.92 -2.06
CA HIS A 120 52.83 -19.00 -3.00
C HIS A 120 52.76 -18.55 -4.46
N ILE A 121 53.94 -18.28 -5.03
CA ILE A 121 54.14 -18.14 -6.47
C ILE A 121 54.62 -19.51 -6.96
N PRO A 122 53.83 -20.28 -7.74
CA PRO A 122 54.34 -21.42 -8.47
C PRO A 122 55.10 -20.94 -9.72
N LEU A 123 56.33 -21.42 -9.88
CA LEU A 123 57.35 -21.07 -10.89
C LEU A 123 57.01 -21.40 -12.36
N TRP A 124 55.73 -21.53 -12.73
CA TRP A 124 55.33 -21.96 -14.09
C TRP A 124 54.96 -20.83 -15.06
N GLN A 125 55.06 -19.56 -14.63
CA GLN A 125 54.79 -18.39 -15.49
C GLN A 125 56.06 -17.60 -15.82
N GLN A 126 57.14 -18.32 -16.14
CA GLN A 126 58.41 -17.77 -16.62
C GLN A 126 58.86 -18.51 -17.90
N ARG A 127 57.95 -18.65 -18.89
CA ARG A 127 58.27 -19.38 -20.13
C ARG A 127 57.61 -18.86 -21.40
N SER A 128 57.39 -17.54 -21.51
CA SER A 128 56.95 -16.90 -22.75
C SER A 128 57.59 -15.52 -22.90
N GLY A 129 58.89 -15.50 -23.19
CA GLY A 129 59.69 -14.30 -23.46
C GLY A 129 60.61 -14.44 -24.67
N TRP A 130 60.26 -15.27 -25.66
CA TRP A 130 61.13 -15.63 -26.80
C TRP A 130 60.63 -15.15 -28.17
N ILE A 131 59.73 -14.17 -28.24
CA ILE A 131 59.31 -13.56 -29.51
C ILE A 131 59.53 -12.06 -29.41
N SER A 132 60.78 -11.58 -29.53
CA SER A 132 61.11 -10.16 -29.81
C SER A 132 62.61 -9.85 -30.02
N ALA A 133 63.54 -10.83 -30.00
CA ALA A 133 64.99 -10.53 -30.07
C ALA A 133 65.76 -11.39 -31.09
N PHE A 134 65.24 -11.53 -32.31
CA PHE A 134 66.02 -12.10 -33.42
C PHE A 134 65.84 -11.26 -34.69
N GLN A 135 66.11 -9.96 -34.57
CA GLN A 135 66.39 -9.10 -35.72
C GLN A 135 67.30 -7.97 -35.26
N LEU A 136 68.62 -8.25 -35.27
CA LEU A 136 69.77 -7.34 -35.33
C LEU A 136 70.96 -8.04 -34.67
N GLU A 137 71.70 -8.84 -35.44
CA GLU A 137 73.18 -8.80 -35.40
C GLU A 137 73.68 -9.56 -36.63
N THR A 138 73.94 -8.82 -37.70
CA THR A 138 75.26 -8.69 -38.33
C THR A 138 75.85 -10.02 -38.82
N THR A 139 75.84 -10.27 -40.11
CA THR A 139 76.97 -9.90 -40.99
C THR A 139 78.30 -10.48 -40.50
N SER A 140 78.86 -11.36 -41.34
CA SER A 140 80.29 -11.51 -41.62
C SER A 140 81.06 -12.67 -40.97
N CYS A 141 81.81 -13.34 -41.85
CA CYS A 141 82.97 -14.21 -41.64
C CYS A 141 82.67 -15.56 -40.96
N GLY A 142 83.01 -16.72 -41.51
CA GLY A 142 84.07 -17.07 -42.46
C GLY A 142 84.57 -18.43 -42.00
N PHE A 143 84.43 -19.46 -42.83
CA PHE A 143 85.56 -20.20 -43.41
C PHE A 143 86.17 -21.30 -42.51
N THR A 144 86.57 -22.40 -43.19
CA THR A 144 87.20 -23.64 -42.73
C THR A 144 86.25 -24.63 -42.05
N GLY A 145 86.24 -25.94 -42.34
CA GLY A 145 87.10 -26.75 -43.20
C GLY A 145 87.03 -28.21 -42.72
N SER A 146 86.94 -29.13 -43.68
CA SER A 146 87.54 -30.47 -43.67
C SER A 146 87.06 -31.51 -42.63
N ALA A 147 86.40 -32.58 -43.10
CA ALA A 147 87.05 -33.83 -43.53
C ALA A 147 86.05 -34.70 -44.30
#